data_AF-A0A2V6I1S4-F1
#
_entry.id   AF-A0A2V6I1S4-F1
#
_cell.length_a   1.000
_cell.length_b   1.000
_cell.length_c   1.000
_cell.angle_alpha   90.00
_cell.angle_beta   90.00
_cell.angle_gamma   90.00
#
_symmetry.space_group_name_H-M   'P 1'
#
loop_
_entity.id
_entity.type
_entity.pdbx_description
1 polymer ?
#
loop_
_entity_poly.entity_id
_entity_poly.type
_entity_poly.pdbx_seq_one_letter_code
_entity_poly.pdbx_strand_id
1 'polypeptide(L)' 'MKRLAAEFIGTFALVFAGTGAIVIDETTGGAVTHVGVALTFG' A
#
# COMPACT_ATOMS: atom_id res chain seq x y z
N MET A 1 10.08 22.31 -6.87
CA MET A 1 10.11 21.57 -5.59
C MET A 1 8.76 21.00 -5.17
N LYS A 2 7.67 21.79 -5.07
CA LYS A 2 6.35 21.31 -4.61
C LYS A 2 5.83 20.05 -5.32
N ARG A 3 5.94 20.02 -6.65
CA ARG A 3 5.53 18.85 -7.46
C ARG A 3 6.36 17.61 -7.17
N LEU A 4 7.70 17.72 -7.13
CA LEU A 4 8.59 16.61 -6.80
C LEU A 4 8.31 16.04 -5.40
N ALA A 5 8.02 16.90 -4.42
CA ALA A 5 7.63 16.45 -3.09
C ALA A 5 6.28 15.71 -3.10
N ALA A 6 5.30 16.15 -3.89
CA ALA A 6 4.03 15.47 -4.05
C ALA A 6 4.20 14.08 -4.71
N GLU A 7 5.00 13.99 -5.79
CA GLU A 7 5.32 12.71 -6.44
C GLU A 7 6.00 11.74 -5.46
N PHE A 8 6.95 12.24 -4.66
CA PHE A 8 7.64 11.44 -3.66
C PHE A 8 6.67 10.92 -2.59
N ILE A 9 5.84 11.80 -2.01
CA ILE A 9 4.88 11.42 -0.96
C ILE A 9 3.84 10.44 -1.52
N GLY A 10 3.30 10.69 -2.71
CA GLY A 10 2.30 9.82 -3.33
C GLY A 10 2.87 8.43 -3.64
N THR A 11 4.06 8.37 -4.26
CA THR A 11 4.72 7.10 -4.57
C THR A 11 5.09 6.33 -3.30
N PHE A 12 5.63 7.03 -2.30
CA PHE A 12 5.94 6.43 -1.01
C PHE A 12 4.67 5.87 -0.34
N ALA A 13 3.59 6.65 -0.28
CA ALA A 13 2.33 6.22 0.33
C ALA A 13 1.73 5.00 -0.39
N LEU A 14 1.74 4.99 -1.72
CA LEU A 14 1.24 3.88 -2.53
C LEU A 14 2.00 2.58 -2.23
N VAL A 15 3.34 2.60 -2.29
CA VAL A 15 4.17 1.42 -2.05
C VAL A 15 4.12 0.98 -0.59
N PHE A 16 4.15 1.93 0.35
CA PHE A 16 4.09 1.64 1.78
C PHE A 16 2.76 0.99 2.17
N ALA A 17 1.63 1.56 1.75
CA ALA A 17 0.32 1.01 2.04
C ALA A 17 0.12 -0.35 1.37
N GLY A 18 0.47 -0.49 0.09
CA GLY A 18 0.29 -1.73 -0.66
C GLY A 18 1.13 -2.89 -0.13
N THR A 19 2.44 -2.68 0.06
CA THR A 19 3.32 -3.73 0.62
C THR A 19 3.00 -4.01 2.09
N GLY A 20 2.60 -2.98 2.85
CA GLY A 20 2.11 -3.13 4.22
C GLY A 20 0.86 -4.01 4.29
N ALA A 21 -0.09 -3.85 3.35
CA ALA A 21 -1.28 -4.69 3.28
C ALA A 21 -0.95 -6.17 3.03
N ILE A 22 0.07 -6.46 2.21
CA ILE A 22 0.56 -7.84 1.99
C ILE A 22 1.09 -8.44 3.29
N VAL A 23 1.95 -7.70 4.00
CA VAL A 23 2.52 -8.16 5.28
C VAL A 23 1.44 -8.36 6.35
N ILE A 24 0.48 -7.44 6.42
CA ILE A 24 -0.66 -7.57 7.35
C ILE A 24 -1.49 -8.81 6.98
N ASP A 25 -1.78 -9.03 5.70
CA ASP A 25 -2.55 -10.20 5.27
C ASP A 25 -1.85 -11.50 5.68
N GLU A 26 -0.54 -11.61 5.45
CA GLU A 26 0.26 -12.78 5.84
C GLU A 26 0.29 -12.97 7.36
N THR A 27 0.57 -11.91 8.12
CA THR A 27 0.71 -11.98 9.58
C THR A 27 -0.61 -12.19 10.32
N THR A 28 -1.73 -11.83 9.70
CA THR A 28 -3.09 -12.01 10.27
C THR A 28 -3.81 -13.26 9.75
N GLY A 29 -3.16 -14.08 8.91
CA GLY A 29 -3.74 -15.32 8.40
C GLY A 29 -4.84 -15.11 7.35
N GLY A 30 -4.71 -14.07 6.52
CA GLY A 30 -5.62 -13.80 5.40
C GLY A 30 -6.78 -12.85 5.74
N ALA A 31 -6.65 -11.98 6.74
CA ALA A 31 -7.75 -11.09 7.16
C ALA A 31 -8.06 -9.96 6.16
N VAL A 32 -7.09 -9.56 5.33
CA VAL A 32 -7.25 -8.52 4.30
C VAL A 32 -7.75 -9.12 3.01
N THR A 33 -7.33 -10.35 2.69
CA THR A 33 -7.59 -11.12 1.47
C THR A 33 -6.98 -10.52 0.21
N HIS A 34 -6.91 -11.33 -0.86
CA HIS A 34 -6.38 -10.90 -2.16
C HIS A 34 -7.08 -9.65 -2.72
N VAL A 35 -8.40 -9.55 -2.53
CA VAL A 35 -9.19 -8.40 -3.01
C VAL A 35 -8.85 -7.13 -2.22
N GLY A 36 -8.67 -7.22 -0.91
CA GLY A 36 -8.30 -6.07 -0.08
C GLY A 36 -6.90 -5.54 -0.39
N VAL A 37 -5.94 -6.44 -0.64
CA VAL A 37 -4.59 -6.08 -1.09
C VAL A 37 -4.65 -5.38 -2.45
N ALA A 38 -5.41 -5.91 -3.41
CA ALA A 38 -5.57 -5.29 -4.74
C ALA A 38 -6.16 -3.88 -4.65
N LEU A 39 -7.23 -3.69 -3.87
CA LEU A 39 -7.84 -2.38 -3.66
C LEU A 39 -6.90 -1.35 -3.01
N THR A 40 -5.93 -1.80 -2.21
CA THR A 40 -4.96 -0.91 -1.56
C THR A 40 -3.96 -0.32 -2.57
N PHE A 41 -3.64 -1.06 -3.64
CA PHE A 41 -2.81 -0.57 -4.75
C PHE A 41 -3.58 0.29 -5.75
N GLY A 42 -4.92 0.24 -5.73
CA GLY A 42 -5.79 0.89 -6.71
C GLY A 42 -6.28 -0.07 -7.77
#